data_AF-A0A1H8QSM9-F1
#
_entry.id   AF-A0A1H8QSM9-F1
#
_cell.length_a   1.000
_cell.length_b   1.000
_cell.length_c   1.000
_cell.angle_alpha   90.00
_cell.angle_beta   90.00
_cell.angle_gamma   90.00
#
_symmetry.space_group_name_H-M   'P 1'
#
loop_
_entity.id
_entity.type
_entity.pdbx_description
1 polymer ?
#
loop_
_entity_poly.entity_id
_entity_poly.type
_entity_poly.pdbx_seq_one_letter_code
_entity_poly.pdbx_strand_id
1 'polypeptide(L)'
;MFAQYGLVDTVKLLDGGRKKWEAEKRPLDTRTPEVAASAFAVAPASTALRARFTDVLAVARKERDEKILDIRSPDEFSGKIIAPAGVPELAVRAGHIPGSVNVPWARAVNPDGTLKPVEELRKLYAEAGIDGSKPVITSCRIGERSSHSWFVLSRVLGYPARNYDGSWTEYGNAVGVPVVNLAGTVWGGK
;
A
#
# COMPACT_ATOMS: atom_id res chain seq x y z
N MET A 1 -6.00 -6.09 -7.38
CA MET A 1 -6.51 -7.44 -7.73
C MET A 1 -6.58 -7.66 -9.23
N PHE A 2 -7.43 -6.94 -9.98
CA PHE A 2 -7.56 -7.08 -11.46
C PHE A 2 -6.23 -7.12 -12.22
N ALA A 3 -5.26 -6.31 -11.80
CA ALA A 3 -3.92 -6.30 -12.39
C ALA A 3 -3.19 -7.65 -12.34
N GLN A 4 -3.35 -8.43 -11.25
CA GLN A 4 -2.76 -9.77 -11.14
C GLN A 4 -3.34 -10.72 -12.18
N TYR A 5 -4.53 -10.46 -12.68
CA TYR A 5 -5.23 -11.27 -13.67
C TYR A 5 -5.09 -10.73 -15.10
N GLY A 6 -4.15 -9.81 -15.34
CA GLY A 6 -3.87 -9.27 -16.68
C GLY A 6 -4.87 -8.24 -17.19
N LEU A 7 -5.75 -7.73 -16.32
CA LEU A 7 -6.83 -6.79 -16.71
C LEU A 7 -6.44 -5.31 -16.55
N VAL A 8 -5.14 -4.99 -16.56
CA VAL A 8 -4.66 -3.62 -16.29
C VAL A 8 -5.09 -2.61 -17.35
N ASP A 9 -5.31 -3.04 -18.60
CA ASP A 9 -5.65 -2.16 -19.71
C ASP A 9 -7.17 -2.00 -19.89
N THR A 10 -7.96 -2.81 -19.21
CA THR A 10 -9.43 -2.83 -19.29
C THR A 10 -10.11 -2.30 -18.02
N VAL A 11 -9.33 -1.97 -16.99
CA VAL A 11 -9.83 -1.44 -15.72
C VAL A 11 -9.24 -0.06 -15.45
N LYS A 12 -10.10 0.87 -15.03
CA LYS A 12 -9.72 2.23 -14.64
C LYS A 12 -10.22 2.56 -13.24
N LEU A 13 -9.52 3.45 -12.56
CA LEU A 13 -10.00 4.07 -11.32
C LEU A 13 -10.68 5.39 -11.65
N LEU A 14 -11.80 5.65 -10.99
CA LEU A 14 -12.45 6.97 -11.01
C LEU A 14 -11.68 7.90 -10.07
N ASP A 15 -10.99 8.89 -10.64
CA ASP A 15 -10.18 9.83 -9.87
C ASP A 15 -11.06 10.71 -8.95
N GLY A 16 -10.73 10.72 -7.65
CA GLY A 16 -11.58 11.30 -6.60
C GLY A 16 -12.67 10.37 -6.05
N GLY A 17 -12.92 9.24 -6.72
CA GLY A 17 -13.87 8.22 -6.32
C GLY A 17 -15.27 8.76 -6.01
N ARG A 18 -15.96 8.08 -5.09
CA ARG A 18 -17.32 8.46 -4.66
C ARG A 18 -17.35 9.83 -4.00
N LYS A 19 -16.31 10.20 -3.24
CA LYS A 19 -16.23 11.49 -2.54
C LYS A 19 -16.37 12.67 -3.50
N LYS A 20 -15.58 12.68 -4.58
CA LYS A 20 -15.66 13.72 -5.61
C LYS A 20 -16.99 13.69 -6.37
N TRP A 21 -17.48 12.49 -6.70
CA TRP A 21 -18.76 12.31 -7.39
C TRP A 21 -19.94 12.94 -6.62
N GLU A 22 -20.01 12.71 -5.32
CA GLU A 22 -21.01 13.29 -4.44
C GLU A 22 -20.83 14.80 -4.26
N ALA A 23 -19.58 15.27 -4.10
CA ALA A 23 -19.28 16.70 -3.98
C ALA A 23 -19.69 17.50 -5.23
N GLU A 24 -19.57 16.89 -6.41
CA GLU A 24 -20.02 17.46 -7.70
C GLU A 24 -21.53 17.28 -7.94
N LYS A 25 -22.27 16.73 -6.96
CA LYS A 25 -23.73 16.50 -7.04
C LYS A 25 -24.14 15.66 -8.24
N ARG A 26 -23.31 14.71 -8.65
CA ARG A 26 -23.62 13.82 -9.77
C ARG A 26 -24.69 12.79 -9.35
N PRO A 27 -25.50 12.30 -10.31
CA PRO A 27 -26.56 11.34 -10.00
C PRO A 27 -26.04 10.05 -9.36
N LEU A 28 -26.82 9.50 -8.43
CA LEU A 28 -26.64 8.17 -7.85
C LEU A 28 -27.90 7.35 -8.13
N ASP A 29 -27.74 6.04 -8.29
CA ASP A 29 -28.85 5.10 -8.46
C ASP A 29 -28.73 3.99 -7.40
N THR A 30 -29.84 3.60 -6.81
CA THR A 30 -29.94 2.53 -5.80
C THR A 30 -30.53 1.24 -6.37
N ARG A 31 -30.98 1.25 -7.62
CA ARG A 31 -31.51 0.06 -8.30
C ARG A 31 -30.38 -0.92 -8.57
N THR A 32 -30.65 -2.20 -8.32
CA THR A 32 -29.76 -3.29 -8.74
C THR A 32 -29.71 -3.33 -10.27
N PRO A 33 -28.53 -3.21 -10.91
CA PRO A 33 -28.44 -3.29 -12.35
C PRO A 33 -28.72 -4.71 -12.84
N GLU A 34 -29.48 -4.84 -13.93
CA GLU A 34 -29.61 -6.09 -14.67
C GLU A 34 -28.44 -6.20 -15.67
N VAL A 35 -27.57 -7.19 -15.46
CA VAL A 35 -26.43 -7.48 -16.31
C VAL A 35 -26.53 -8.91 -16.82
N ALA A 36 -26.43 -9.07 -18.14
CA ALA A 36 -26.40 -10.39 -18.75
C ALA A 36 -25.11 -11.13 -18.37
N ALA A 37 -25.23 -12.44 -18.14
CA ALA A 37 -24.06 -13.29 -17.94
C ALA A 37 -23.14 -13.22 -19.16
N SER A 38 -21.83 -13.16 -18.92
CA SER A 38 -20.82 -13.17 -19.97
C SER A 38 -19.96 -14.42 -19.87
N ALA A 39 -19.35 -14.83 -20.98
CA ALA A 39 -18.36 -15.91 -21.01
C ALA A 39 -16.97 -15.43 -20.55
N PHE A 40 -16.95 -14.62 -19.48
CA PHE A 40 -15.71 -14.02 -18.98
C PHE A 40 -14.80 -15.09 -18.36
N ALA A 41 -13.62 -15.27 -18.93
CA ALA A 41 -12.57 -16.15 -18.43
C ALA A 41 -11.38 -15.33 -17.94
N VAL A 42 -10.91 -15.66 -16.73
CA VAL A 42 -9.79 -15.00 -16.07
C VAL A 42 -8.52 -15.81 -16.30
N ALA A 43 -7.41 -15.13 -16.64
CA ALA A 43 -6.09 -15.74 -16.70
C ALA A 43 -5.62 -16.20 -15.30
N PRO A 44 -4.62 -17.10 -15.18
CA PRO A 44 -4.01 -17.38 -13.89
C PRO A 44 -3.44 -16.12 -13.22
N ALA A 45 -3.50 -16.06 -11.89
CA ALA A 45 -2.97 -14.92 -11.13
C ALA A 45 -1.45 -14.82 -11.29
N SER A 46 -0.97 -13.67 -11.73
CA SER A 46 0.44 -13.30 -11.73
C SER A 46 0.94 -13.07 -10.31
N THR A 47 2.02 -13.76 -9.95
CA THR A 47 2.75 -13.55 -8.70
C THR A 47 3.67 -12.34 -8.77
N ALA A 48 3.92 -11.79 -9.96
CA ALA A 48 4.89 -10.72 -10.18
C ALA A 48 4.50 -9.39 -9.53
N LEU A 49 3.21 -9.17 -9.21
CA LEU A 49 2.72 -7.93 -8.58
C LEU A 49 2.53 -8.06 -7.06
N ARG A 50 2.82 -9.23 -6.49
CA ARG A 50 2.63 -9.54 -5.07
C ARG A 50 3.95 -9.91 -4.44
N ALA A 51 4.35 -9.19 -3.41
CA ALA A 51 5.47 -9.59 -2.56
C ALA A 51 4.92 -10.48 -1.43
N ARG A 52 5.69 -11.50 -1.05
CA ARG A 52 5.41 -12.36 0.10
C ARG A 52 6.32 -12.02 1.26
N PHE A 53 6.00 -12.56 2.43
CA PHE A 53 6.82 -12.43 3.64
C PHE A 53 8.31 -12.70 3.39
N THR A 54 8.65 -13.74 2.64
CA THR A 54 10.05 -14.09 2.32
C THR A 54 10.74 -13.07 1.42
N ASP A 55 10.03 -12.45 0.46
CA ASP A 55 10.57 -11.34 -0.33
C ASP A 55 10.96 -10.17 0.58
N VAL A 56 10.06 -9.81 1.50
CA VAL A 56 10.23 -8.69 2.42
C VAL A 56 11.36 -8.94 3.41
N LEU A 57 11.45 -10.17 3.94
CA LEU A 57 12.51 -10.56 4.85
C LEU A 57 13.89 -10.50 4.19
N ALA A 58 14.00 -10.91 2.93
CA ALA A 58 15.25 -10.82 2.17
C ALA A 58 15.70 -9.35 2.01
N VAL A 59 14.76 -8.43 1.74
CA VAL A 59 15.06 -6.99 1.68
C VAL A 59 15.48 -6.46 3.06
N ALA A 60 14.77 -6.82 4.12
CA ALA A 60 15.09 -6.42 5.49
C ALA A 60 16.48 -6.89 5.95
N ARG A 61 16.93 -8.04 5.43
CA ARG A 61 18.26 -8.62 5.67
C ARG A 61 19.34 -8.11 4.71
N LYS A 62 19.00 -7.20 3.78
CA LYS A 62 19.89 -6.68 2.73
C LYS A 62 20.38 -7.77 1.75
N GLU A 63 19.61 -8.85 1.60
CA GLU A 63 19.85 -9.92 0.63
C GLU A 63 19.28 -9.56 -0.76
N ARG A 64 18.37 -8.59 -0.82
CA ARG A 64 17.80 -8.03 -2.05
C ARG A 64 17.84 -6.51 -2.04
N ASP A 65 18.16 -5.95 -3.20
CA ASP A 65 18.21 -4.49 -3.41
C ASP A 65 16.88 -3.95 -3.92
N GLU A 66 15.89 -3.90 -3.03
CA GLU A 66 14.59 -3.26 -3.25
C GLU A 66 14.32 -2.26 -2.12
N LYS A 67 13.40 -1.32 -2.36
CA LYS A 67 12.91 -0.40 -1.33
C LYS A 67 11.62 -0.95 -0.73
N ILE A 68 11.46 -0.81 0.58
CA ILE A 68 10.16 -1.01 1.23
C ILE A 68 9.56 0.36 1.52
N LEU A 69 8.37 0.61 0.98
CA LEU A 69 7.59 1.79 1.27
C LEU A 69 6.53 1.45 2.32
N ASP A 70 6.71 1.96 3.54
CA ASP A 70 5.71 1.92 4.59
C ASP A 70 4.77 3.13 4.47
N ILE A 71 3.49 2.87 4.25
CA ILE A 71 2.48 3.91 4.00
C ILE A 71 1.61 4.24 5.22
N ARG A 72 1.95 3.68 6.39
CA ARG A 72 1.29 3.98 7.67
C ARG A 72 1.67 5.36 8.18
N SER A 73 1.02 5.81 9.26
CA SER A 73 1.35 7.08 9.88
C SER A 73 2.79 7.09 10.44
N PRO A 74 3.41 8.27 10.64
CA PRO A 74 4.72 8.37 11.27
C PRO A 74 4.76 7.80 12.70
N ASP A 75 3.65 7.89 13.44
CA ASP A 75 3.53 7.33 14.79
C ASP A 75 3.52 5.80 14.78
N GLU A 76 2.86 5.18 13.79
CA GLU A 76 2.93 3.73 13.57
C GLU A 76 4.33 3.28 13.11
N PHE A 77 4.92 4.02 12.16
CA PHE A 77 6.24 3.73 11.60
C PHE A 77 7.34 3.81 12.67
N SER A 78 7.37 4.87 13.46
CA SER A 78 8.34 5.04 14.55
C SER A 78 8.16 4.02 15.68
N GLY A 79 7.01 3.38 15.77
CA GLY A 79 6.63 2.47 16.84
C GLY A 79 6.06 3.18 18.07
N LYS A 80 5.76 4.47 18.00
CA LYS A 80 5.09 5.21 19.09
C LYS A 80 3.71 4.63 19.39
N ILE A 81 3.01 4.14 18.37
CA ILE A 81 1.76 3.37 18.51
C ILE A 81 1.85 2.07 17.69
N ILE A 82 1.13 1.03 18.13
CA ILE A 82 1.02 -0.23 17.38
C ILE A 82 0.06 -0.06 16.20
N ALA A 83 -1.10 0.52 16.49
CA ALA A 83 -2.15 0.85 15.54
C ALA A 83 -2.97 2.02 16.10
N PRO A 84 -3.72 2.75 15.25
CA PRO A 84 -4.69 3.73 15.72
C PRO A 84 -5.75 3.09 16.63
N ALA A 85 -6.29 3.87 17.57
CA ALA A 85 -7.31 3.40 18.49
C ALA A 85 -8.56 2.87 17.73
N GLY A 86 -9.10 1.74 18.20
CA GLY A 86 -10.30 1.11 17.62
C GLY A 86 -10.06 0.30 16.33
N VAL A 87 -8.81 0.16 15.89
CA VAL A 87 -8.48 -0.64 14.70
C VAL A 87 -8.12 -2.09 15.10
N PRO A 88 -8.80 -3.12 14.56
CA PRO A 88 -8.54 -4.52 14.93
C PRO A 88 -7.30 -5.13 14.26
N GLU A 89 -6.66 -4.40 13.34
CA GLU A 89 -5.49 -4.82 12.57
C GLU A 89 -4.19 -4.72 13.40
N LEU A 90 -4.08 -5.57 14.42
CA LEU A 90 -3.03 -5.48 15.44
C LEU A 90 -1.81 -6.35 15.14
N ALA A 91 -0.68 -5.97 15.76
CA ALA A 91 0.55 -6.74 15.79
C ALA A 91 1.18 -6.69 17.18
N VAL A 92 1.85 -7.76 17.61
CA VAL A 92 2.49 -7.82 18.94
C VAL A 92 3.73 -6.92 19.07
N ARG A 93 4.25 -6.34 17.98
CA ARG A 93 5.39 -5.42 17.98
C ARG A 93 5.08 -4.12 17.23
N ALA A 94 5.50 -3.01 17.83
CA ALA A 94 5.48 -1.69 17.21
C ALA A 94 6.78 -1.44 16.40
N GLY A 95 6.74 -0.51 15.46
CA GLY A 95 7.87 -0.12 14.63
C GLY A 95 7.65 -0.40 13.15
N HIS A 96 8.75 -0.59 12.41
CA HIS A 96 8.74 -0.84 10.97
C HIS A 96 9.79 -1.88 10.55
N ILE A 97 9.70 -2.32 9.29
CA ILE A 97 10.64 -3.25 8.66
C ILE A 97 11.96 -2.50 8.41
N PRO A 98 13.13 -3.04 8.81
CA PRO A 98 14.42 -2.37 8.60
C PRO A 98 14.64 -1.91 7.15
N GLY A 99 15.21 -0.71 6.99
CA GLY A 99 15.48 -0.12 5.66
C GLY A 99 14.26 0.46 4.94
N SER A 100 13.07 0.37 5.53
CA SER A 100 11.87 0.99 4.98
C SER A 100 11.95 2.52 5.03
N VAL A 101 11.27 3.16 4.08
CA VAL A 101 11.01 4.60 4.08
C VAL A 101 9.53 4.85 4.30
N ASN A 102 9.17 5.98 4.94
CA ASN A 102 7.79 6.29 5.29
C ASN A 102 7.21 7.40 4.42
N VAL A 103 6.17 7.06 3.65
CA VAL A 103 5.33 8.05 2.95
C VAL A 103 3.87 7.68 3.18
N PRO A 104 3.19 8.33 4.16
CA PRO A 104 1.77 8.08 4.42
C PRO A 104 0.94 8.24 3.14
N TRP A 105 0.06 7.26 2.84
CA TRP A 105 -0.67 7.21 1.57
C TRP A 105 -1.45 8.49 1.25
N ALA A 106 -1.99 9.15 2.29
CA ALA A 106 -2.77 10.37 2.16
C ALA A 106 -1.96 11.55 1.57
N ARG A 107 -0.62 11.50 1.62
CA ARG A 107 0.23 12.53 0.99
C ARG A 107 0.15 12.50 -0.54
N ALA A 108 -0.30 11.42 -1.15
CA ALA A 108 -0.42 11.27 -2.59
C ALA A 108 -1.77 11.76 -3.17
N VAL A 109 -2.71 12.18 -2.31
CA VAL A 109 -4.05 12.64 -2.72
C VAL A 109 -4.30 14.09 -2.31
N ASN A 110 -5.18 14.76 -3.04
CA ASN A 110 -5.71 16.07 -2.72
C ASN A 110 -6.87 15.96 -1.71
N PRO A 111 -7.29 17.07 -1.08
CA PRO A 111 -8.42 17.07 -0.14
C PRO A 111 -9.73 16.54 -0.72
N ASP A 112 -9.96 16.69 -2.03
CA ASP A 112 -11.13 16.17 -2.74
C ASP A 112 -11.04 14.66 -3.07
N GLY A 113 -9.91 14.02 -2.76
CA GLY A 113 -9.64 12.61 -3.00
C GLY A 113 -8.99 12.30 -4.35
N THR A 114 -8.76 13.29 -5.21
CA THR A 114 -8.03 13.09 -6.47
C THR A 114 -6.56 12.82 -6.22
N LEU A 115 -5.89 12.15 -7.16
CA LEU A 115 -4.44 12.04 -7.11
C LEU A 115 -3.77 13.40 -7.32
N LYS A 116 -2.63 13.60 -6.65
CA LYS A 116 -1.77 14.75 -6.95
C LYS A 116 -1.21 14.67 -8.37
N PRO A 117 -0.82 15.82 -8.97
CA PRO A 117 -0.13 15.84 -10.25
C PRO A 117 1.12 14.96 -10.26
N VAL A 118 1.44 14.36 -11.42
CA VAL A 118 2.58 13.45 -11.60
C VAL A 118 3.88 14.05 -11.07
N GLU A 119 4.15 15.33 -11.35
CA GLU A 119 5.38 16.00 -10.90
C GLU A 119 5.46 16.13 -9.37
N GLU A 120 4.34 16.43 -8.70
CA GLU A 120 4.28 16.44 -7.23
C GLU A 120 4.51 15.05 -6.65
N LEU A 121 3.94 14.03 -7.28
CA LEU A 121 4.11 12.64 -6.86
C LEU A 121 5.57 12.18 -7.05
N ARG A 122 6.21 12.48 -8.18
CA ARG A 122 7.63 12.18 -8.41
C ARG A 122 8.50 12.81 -7.33
N LYS A 123 8.28 14.10 -7.04
CA LYS A 123 9.01 14.81 -5.99
C LYS A 123 8.79 14.18 -4.61
N LEU A 124 7.53 13.90 -4.24
CA LEU A 124 7.15 13.29 -2.97
C LEU A 124 7.89 11.98 -2.69
N TYR A 125 7.98 11.10 -3.70
CA TYR A 125 8.66 9.81 -3.55
C TYR A 125 10.18 9.94 -3.65
N ALA A 126 10.70 10.82 -4.50
CA ALA A 126 12.14 11.07 -4.63
C ALA A 126 12.75 11.61 -3.32
N GLU A 127 12.04 12.48 -2.59
CA GLU A 127 12.44 12.95 -1.25
C GLU A 127 12.60 11.80 -0.24
N ALA A 128 11.87 10.70 -0.44
CA ALA A 128 11.99 9.47 0.35
C ALA A 128 12.96 8.45 -0.27
N GLY A 129 13.69 8.81 -1.33
CA GLY A 129 14.64 7.92 -2.01
C GLY A 129 13.98 6.86 -2.91
N ILE A 130 12.78 7.14 -3.42
CA ILE A 130 12.05 6.33 -4.41
C ILE A 130 11.92 7.14 -5.70
N ASP A 131 12.78 6.85 -6.68
CA ASP A 131 12.87 7.54 -7.97
C ASP A 131 12.62 6.62 -9.18
N GLY A 132 12.28 5.35 -8.93
CA GLY A 132 12.05 4.34 -9.95
C GLY A 132 13.30 3.56 -10.38
N SER A 133 14.49 3.89 -9.86
CA SER A 133 15.74 3.17 -10.17
C SER A 133 15.79 1.76 -9.55
N LYS A 134 15.02 1.50 -8.51
CA LYS A 134 14.94 0.21 -7.80
C LYS A 134 13.48 -0.24 -7.65
N PRO A 135 13.21 -1.56 -7.64
CA PRO A 135 11.87 -2.07 -7.34
C PRO A 135 11.42 -1.67 -5.94
N VAL A 136 10.12 -1.46 -5.78
CA VAL A 136 9.50 -1.04 -4.53
C VAL A 136 8.47 -2.07 -4.06
N ILE A 137 8.53 -2.43 -2.78
CA ILE A 137 7.49 -3.19 -2.10
C ILE A 137 6.68 -2.23 -1.24
N THR A 138 5.38 -2.09 -1.52
CA THR A 138 4.48 -1.27 -0.70
C THR A 138 3.90 -2.09 0.44
N SER A 139 3.87 -1.53 1.65
CA SER A 139 3.38 -2.17 2.87
C SER A 139 2.48 -1.22 3.68
N CYS A 140 1.45 -1.76 4.32
CA CYS A 140 0.63 -1.04 5.29
C CYS A 140 0.38 -1.91 6.54
N ARG A 141 -0.88 -2.04 6.99
CA ARG A 141 -1.27 -3.05 7.99
C ARG A 141 -1.74 -4.36 7.35
N ILE A 142 -2.59 -4.32 6.32
CA ILE A 142 -3.23 -5.51 5.70
C ILE A 142 -3.29 -5.50 4.16
N GLY A 143 -2.45 -4.72 3.49
CA GLY A 143 -2.40 -4.71 2.01
C GLY A 143 -3.43 -3.83 1.29
N GLU A 144 -4.55 -3.46 1.92
CA GLU A 144 -5.64 -2.71 1.26
C GLU A 144 -5.19 -1.31 0.82
N ARG A 145 -4.60 -0.53 1.73
CA ARG A 145 -4.19 0.85 1.49
C ARG A 145 -2.85 0.91 0.76
N SER A 146 -1.99 -0.09 0.95
CA SER A 146 -0.75 -0.16 0.18
C SER A 146 -1.02 -0.46 -1.30
N SER A 147 -2.17 -1.05 -1.65
CA SER A 147 -2.60 -1.16 -3.04
C SER A 147 -2.83 0.19 -3.73
N HIS A 148 -3.23 1.24 -2.98
CA HIS A 148 -3.32 2.61 -3.49
C HIS A 148 -1.93 3.13 -3.86
N SER A 149 -0.97 3.05 -2.94
CA SER A 149 0.41 3.49 -3.23
C SER A 149 1.07 2.64 -4.32
N TRP A 150 0.76 1.34 -4.39
CA TRP A 150 1.18 0.50 -5.51
C TRP A 150 0.63 1.00 -6.84
N PHE A 151 -0.64 1.41 -6.90
CA PHE A 151 -1.24 1.98 -8.11
C PHE A 151 -0.54 3.27 -8.51
N VAL A 152 -0.28 4.17 -7.55
CA VAL A 152 0.45 5.42 -7.81
C VAL A 152 1.84 5.14 -8.37
N LEU A 153 2.64 4.32 -7.70
CA LEU A 153 4.00 4.02 -8.14
C LEU A 153 4.02 3.32 -9.51
N SER A 154 3.20 2.27 -9.70
CA SER A 154 3.26 1.45 -10.89
C SER A 154 2.50 2.02 -12.09
N ARG A 155 1.28 2.51 -11.89
CA ARG A 155 0.36 2.87 -12.98
C ARG A 155 0.43 4.35 -13.33
N VAL A 156 0.77 5.20 -12.36
CA VAL A 156 0.86 6.65 -12.59
C VAL A 156 2.30 7.07 -12.86
N LEU A 157 3.26 6.55 -12.10
CA LEU A 157 4.67 6.93 -12.24
C LEU A 157 5.51 6.00 -13.12
N GLY A 158 5.02 4.79 -13.36
CA GLY A 158 5.71 3.78 -14.18
C GLY A 158 6.82 3.01 -13.46
N TYR A 159 6.86 3.04 -12.12
CA TYR A 159 7.92 2.41 -11.34
C TYR A 159 7.65 0.92 -11.10
N PRO A 160 8.68 0.06 -11.07
CA PRO A 160 8.53 -1.35 -10.72
C PRO A 160 8.07 -1.48 -9.27
N ALA A 161 6.83 -1.92 -9.06
CA ALA A 161 6.26 -2.05 -7.71
C ALA A 161 5.45 -3.32 -7.51
N ARG A 162 5.53 -3.89 -6.31
CA ARG A 162 4.74 -5.03 -5.83
C ARG A 162 4.07 -4.68 -4.52
N ASN A 163 2.89 -5.23 -4.27
CA ASN A 163 2.19 -5.05 -3.01
C ASN A 163 2.49 -6.21 -2.05
N TYR A 164 2.91 -5.90 -0.82
CA TYR A 164 3.00 -6.86 0.26
C TYR A 164 1.70 -6.84 1.08
N ASP A 165 0.80 -7.76 0.76
CA ASP A 165 -0.55 -7.78 1.35
C ASP A 165 -0.58 -8.27 2.80
N GLY A 166 0.32 -9.17 3.19
CA GLY A 166 0.49 -9.57 4.60
C GLY A 166 0.88 -8.39 5.49
N SER A 167 1.64 -7.43 4.94
CA SER A 167 1.88 -6.12 5.55
C SER A 167 2.36 -6.22 7.02
N TRP A 168 2.12 -5.19 7.84
CA TRP A 168 2.56 -5.18 9.22
C TRP A 168 1.86 -6.20 10.13
N THR A 169 0.62 -6.62 9.83
CA THR A 169 -0.04 -7.65 10.65
C THR A 169 0.62 -9.01 10.49
N GLU A 170 1.14 -9.37 9.31
CA GLU A 170 1.97 -10.56 9.15
C GLU A 170 3.37 -10.35 9.74
N TYR A 171 4.05 -9.27 9.33
CA TYR A 171 5.45 -9.05 9.71
C TYR A 171 5.64 -8.79 11.21
N GLY A 172 4.83 -7.90 11.78
CA GLY A 172 4.88 -7.52 13.19
C GLY A 172 4.57 -8.68 14.14
N ASN A 173 3.81 -9.69 13.69
CA ASN A 173 3.50 -10.91 14.44
C ASN A 173 4.49 -12.07 14.22
N ALA A 174 5.37 -11.99 13.21
CA ALA A 174 6.31 -13.08 12.92
C ALA A 174 7.46 -13.17 13.94
N VAL A 175 7.77 -14.38 14.44
CA VAL A 175 8.86 -14.58 15.41
C VAL A 175 10.23 -14.37 14.73
N GLY A 176 11.16 -13.71 15.44
CA GLY A 176 12.57 -13.66 15.04
C GLY A 176 12.90 -12.77 13.83
N VAL A 177 11.94 -12.05 13.27
CA VAL A 177 12.22 -11.06 12.21
C VAL A 177 12.78 -9.76 12.77
N PRO A 178 13.69 -9.08 12.05
CA PRO A 178 14.26 -7.83 12.52
C PRO A 178 13.21 -6.70 12.46
N VAL A 179 13.18 -5.85 13.48
CA VAL A 179 12.25 -4.71 13.59
C VAL A 179 13.04 -3.49 14.02
N VAL A 180 12.77 -2.33 13.41
CA VAL A 180 13.25 -1.03 13.91
C VAL A 180 12.11 -0.38 14.68
N ASN A 181 12.36 -0.09 15.95
CA ASN A 181 11.45 0.63 16.83
C ASN A 181 12.18 1.84 17.41
N LEU A 182 11.87 3.02 16.89
CA LEU A 182 12.54 4.27 17.25
C LEU A 182 12.03 4.82 18.59
N ALA A 183 10.77 4.53 18.93
CA ALA A 183 10.14 5.00 20.16
C ALA A 183 10.43 4.10 21.37
N GLY A 184 10.88 2.86 21.15
CA GLY A 184 11.11 1.88 22.22
C GLY A 184 9.84 1.31 22.85
N THR A 185 8.65 1.59 22.28
CA THR A 185 7.38 1.09 22.78
C THR A 185 7.37 -0.44 22.74
N VAL A 186 7.21 -1.06 23.90
CA VAL A 186 6.97 -2.50 24.03
C VAL A 186 5.49 -2.76 24.21
N TRP A 187 5.02 -3.94 23.84
CA TRP A 187 3.64 -4.35 24.11
C TRP A 187 3.39 -4.36 25.62
N GLY A 188 2.74 -3.31 26.12
CA GLY A 188 2.24 -3.26 27.48
C GLY A 188 0.92 -3.99 27.52
N GLY A 189 0.92 -5.26 27.91
CA GLY A 189 -0.31 -5.92 28.32
C GLY A 189 -0.92 -5.12 29.48
N LYS A 190 -2.01 -4.42 29.21
CA LYS A 190 -2.95 -4.00 30.24
C LYS A 190 -4.11 -4.97 30.22
#